data_AF-A0A350F053-F1
#
_entry.id   AF-A0A350F053-F1
#
_cell.length_a   1.000
_cell.length_b   1.000
_cell.length_c   1.000
_cell.angle_alpha   90.00
_cell.angle_beta   90.00
_cell.angle_gamma   90.00
#
_symmetry.space_group_name_H-M   'P 1'
#
loop_
_entity.id
_entity.type
_entity.pdbx_description
1 polymer ?
#
loop_
_entity_poly.entity_id
_entity_poly.type
_entity_poly.pdbx_seq_one_letter_code
_entity_poly.pdbx_strand_id
1 'polypeptide(L)'
;RLAITDNPSGRATMGCSSGGAAALTMGWFRPDLFRRIIAYSGTFVDQQDDDAPEEAKFPLGAWEYHSSMKLIEQSELKPLRIFTHVSENDLRAKDPEETYHNWVMAGERTAAALKARGYHYRYVFSKETRHCDRKVFEHTLADTLVWLWRGYSP
;
A
#
# COMPACT_ATOMS: atom_id res chain seq x y z
N ARG A 1 -11.25 26.07 16.23
CA ARG A 1 -10.20 26.06 15.18
C ARG A 1 -9.61 24.66 15.15
N LEU A 2 -9.62 23.97 14.01
CA LEU A 2 -8.98 22.66 13.86
C LEU A 2 -7.46 22.88 13.82
N ALA A 3 -6.70 22.14 14.62
CA ALA A 3 -5.24 22.15 14.60
C ALA A 3 -4.76 20.87 13.91
N ILE A 4 -4.13 21.01 12.74
CA ILE A 4 -3.52 19.89 12.00
C ILE A 4 -2.02 19.95 12.26
N THR A 5 -1.45 18.87 12.80
CA THR A 5 -0.02 18.78 13.09
C THR A 5 0.83 18.91 11.83
N ASP A 6 1.98 19.56 11.91
CA ASP A 6 3.00 19.59 10.84
C ASP A 6 4.01 18.43 10.92
N ASN A 7 3.94 17.63 12.00
CA ASN A 7 4.76 16.43 12.12
C ASN A 7 4.26 15.37 11.12
N PRO A 8 5.09 14.91 10.16
CA PRO A 8 4.67 13.89 9.19
C PRO A 8 4.38 12.54 9.85
N SER A 9 4.98 12.31 11.02
CA SER A 9 4.66 11.17 11.88
C SER A 9 3.29 11.31 12.55
N GLY A 10 2.66 12.48 12.57
CA GLY A 10 1.28 12.63 13.02
C GLY A 10 0.25 12.41 11.91
N ARG A 11 0.68 12.36 10.64
CA ARG A 11 -0.18 12.34 9.46
C ARG A 11 -0.24 10.93 8.84
N ALA A 12 -1.46 10.47 8.62
CA ALA A 12 -1.73 9.22 7.90
C ALA A 12 -2.56 9.47 6.65
N THR A 13 -2.40 8.57 5.69
CA THR A 13 -3.26 8.44 4.52
C THR A 13 -3.78 7.01 4.45
N MET A 14 -5.00 6.86 3.96
CA MET A 14 -5.64 5.55 3.84
C MET A 14 -6.49 5.46 2.58
N GLY A 15 -6.62 4.25 2.04
CA GLY A 15 -7.54 4.00 0.96
C GLY A 15 -7.72 2.52 0.66
N CYS A 16 -8.69 2.24 -0.20
CA CYS A 16 -8.91 0.92 -0.77
C CYS A 16 -8.71 0.93 -2.28
N SER A 17 -8.35 -0.19 -2.89
CA SER A 17 -8.17 -0.30 -4.34
C SER A 17 -7.12 0.70 -4.83
N SER A 18 -7.45 1.50 -5.86
CA SER A 18 -6.59 2.58 -6.35
C SER A 18 -6.34 3.65 -5.29
N GLY A 19 -7.25 3.81 -4.32
CA GLY A 19 -7.00 4.64 -3.14
C GLY A 19 -5.90 4.06 -2.24
N GLY A 20 -5.72 2.74 -2.19
CA GLY A 20 -4.61 2.09 -1.49
C GLY A 20 -3.27 2.33 -2.18
N ALA A 21 -3.26 2.26 -3.52
CA ALA A 21 -2.10 2.64 -4.33
C ALA A 21 -1.73 4.12 -4.11
N ALA A 22 -2.72 5.01 -4.19
CA ALA A 22 -2.55 6.43 -3.91
C ALA A 22 -2.01 6.68 -2.49
N ALA A 23 -2.52 5.97 -1.48
CA ALA A 23 -2.04 6.08 -0.10
C ALA A 23 -0.55 5.70 0.03
N LEU A 24 -0.12 4.58 -0.60
CA LEU A 24 1.28 4.21 -0.62
C LEU A 24 2.12 5.26 -1.37
N THR A 25 1.71 5.67 -2.57
CA THR A 25 2.38 6.69 -3.40
C THR A 25 2.55 8.02 -2.67
N MET A 26 1.53 8.50 -1.95
CA MET A 26 1.62 9.71 -1.13
C MET A 26 2.75 9.60 -0.09
N GLY A 27 2.82 8.51 0.68
CA GLY A 27 3.90 8.36 1.65
C GLY A 27 5.25 8.00 1.01
N TRP A 28 5.26 7.30 -0.12
CA TRP A 28 6.47 6.86 -0.80
C TRP A 28 7.25 8.04 -1.40
N PHE A 29 6.56 8.93 -2.09
CA PHE A 29 7.15 10.09 -2.73
C PHE A 29 7.16 11.33 -1.85
N ARG A 30 6.28 11.42 -0.84
CA ARG A 30 6.23 12.54 0.12
C ARG A 30 6.28 12.06 1.58
N PRO A 31 7.36 11.38 2.01
CA PRO A 31 7.55 10.97 3.41
C PRO A 31 7.76 12.18 4.35
N ASP A 32 7.96 13.37 3.79
CA ASP A 32 7.93 14.67 4.47
C ASP A 32 6.51 15.15 4.77
N LEU A 33 5.45 14.52 4.22
CA LEU A 33 4.06 14.85 4.49
C LEU A 33 3.31 13.72 5.20
N PHE A 34 3.47 12.48 4.76
CA PHE A 34 2.75 11.32 5.29
C PHE A 34 3.71 10.17 5.59
N ARG A 35 3.72 9.71 6.85
CA ARG A 35 4.57 8.56 7.26
C ARG A 35 3.78 7.33 7.69
N ARG A 36 2.46 7.41 7.65
CA ARG A 36 1.55 6.36 8.09
C ARG A 36 0.59 6.02 6.97
N ILE A 37 0.63 4.77 6.54
CA ILE A 37 -0.08 4.32 5.33
C ILE A 37 -0.99 3.15 5.72
N ILE A 38 -2.23 3.19 5.26
CA ILE A 38 -3.17 2.06 5.30
C ILE A 38 -3.68 1.82 3.89
N ALA A 39 -3.33 0.67 3.30
CA ALA A 39 -3.81 0.26 2.00
C ALA A 39 -4.58 -1.06 2.10
N TYR A 40 -5.89 -1.03 1.85
CA TYR A 40 -6.72 -2.24 1.73
C TYR A 40 -6.89 -2.61 0.26
N SER A 41 -6.79 -3.90 -0.08
CA SER A 41 -6.83 -4.40 -1.47
C SER A 41 -6.11 -3.46 -2.44
N GLY A 42 -4.90 -3.01 -2.08
CA GLY A 42 -4.21 -1.95 -2.80
C GLY A 42 -3.94 -2.34 -4.24
N THR A 43 -4.24 -1.44 -5.18
CA THR A 43 -3.93 -1.59 -6.62
C THR A 43 -2.44 -1.45 -6.84
N PHE A 44 -1.66 -2.44 -6.38
CA PHE A 44 -0.22 -2.53 -6.62
C PHE A 44 0.07 -3.29 -7.92
N VAL A 45 -0.81 -3.14 -8.89
CA VAL A 45 -0.75 -3.75 -10.21
C VAL A 45 -0.52 -2.66 -11.25
N ASP A 46 -0.38 -3.06 -12.49
CA ASP A 46 -0.23 -2.17 -13.63
C ASP A 46 -1.60 -1.62 -14.09
N GLN A 47 -2.18 -0.75 -13.27
CA GLN A 47 -3.47 -0.10 -13.52
C GLN A 47 -3.31 1.38 -13.89
N GLN A 48 -2.07 1.81 -14.17
CA GLN A 48 -1.79 3.18 -14.58
C GLN A 48 -2.42 3.46 -15.95
N ASP A 49 -2.63 4.73 -16.26
CA ASP A 49 -3.02 5.15 -17.62
C ASP A 49 -1.76 5.20 -18.50
N ASP A 50 -1.76 4.44 -19.60
CA ASP A 50 -0.64 4.33 -20.54
C ASP A 50 -0.24 5.69 -21.16
N ASP A 51 -1.15 6.67 -21.17
CA ASP A 51 -0.90 8.03 -21.67
C ASP A 51 -0.44 9.00 -20.56
N ALA A 52 -0.31 8.54 -19.31
CA ALA A 52 0.15 9.37 -18.21
C ALA A 52 1.63 9.80 -18.36
N PRO A 53 2.01 11.04 -18.01
CA PRO A 53 3.42 11.47 -18.05
C PRO A 53 4.36 10.59 -17.21
N GLU A 54 3.84 9.99 -16.14
CA GLU A 54 4.56 9.10 -15.25
C GLU A 54 4.91 7.75 -15.88
N GLU A 55 4.23 7.32 -16.96
CA GLU A 55 4.47 6.06 -17.67
C GLU A 55 5.92 5.92 -18.11
N ALA A 56 6.49 7.00 -18.66
CA ALA A 56 7.90 7.02 -19.07
C ALA A 56 8.89 6.78 -17.91
N LYS A 57 8.46 7.01 -16.66
CA LYS A 57 9.28 6.83 -15.45
C LYS A 57 8.96 5.52 -14.71
N PHE A 58 7.70 5.12 -14.73
CA PHE A 58 7.16 3.95 -14.05
C PHE A 58 6.27 3.17 -15.03
N PRO A 59 6.87 2.37 -15.93
CA PRO A 59 6.15 1.76 -17.06
C PRO A 59 5.16 0.65 -16.70
N LEU A 60 5.10 0.25 -15.43
CA LEU A 60 4.08 -0.68 -14.92
C LEU A 60 3.37 -0.07 -13.71
N GLY A 61 3.39 1.26 -13.59
CA GLY A 61 2.79 2.02 -12.49
C GLY A 61 3.14 1.47 -11.10
N ALA A 62 2.11 1.12 -10.32
CA ALA A 62 2.27 0.64 -8.95
C ALA A 62 2.78 -0.82 -8.87
N TRP A 63 2.77 -1.58 -9.96
CA TRP A 63 3.44 -2.89 -10.01
C TRP A 63 4.95 -2.75 -9.76
N GLU A 64 5.53 -1.61 -10.16
CA GLU A 64 6.96 -1.32 -10.00
C GLU A 64 7.45 -1.25 -8.55
N TYR A 65 6.53 -1.18 -7.58
CA TYR A 65 6.91 -1.37 -6.18
C TYR A 65 7.66 -2.69 -5.93
N HIS A 66 7.33 -3.76 -6.69
CA HIS A 66 7.85 -5.11 -6.47
C HIS A 66 8.13 -5.91 -7.77
N SER A 67 8.09 -5.28 -8.95
CA SER A 67 8.41 -5.88 -10.25
C SER A 67 9.81 -5.49 -10.75
N SER A 68 9.94 -5.16 -12.05
CA SER A 68 11.18 -4.81 -12.76
C SER A 68 12.07 -3.81 -12.04
N MET A 69 11.52 -2.68 -11.60
CA MET A 69 12.24 -1.61 -10.92
C MET A 69 12.48 -1.90 -9.45
N LYS A 70 11.73 -2.84 -8.86
CA LYS A 70 11.82 -3.23 -7.45
C LYS A 70 11.92 -2.01 -6.53
N LEU A 71 11.05 -1.02 -6.68
CA LEU A 71 11.23 0.29 -6.02
C LEU A 71 11.40 0.14 -4.50
N ILE A 72 10.71 -0.81 -3.86
CA ILE A 72 10.87 -1.09 -2.42
C ILE A 72 12.28 -1.59 -2.10
N GLU A 73 12.81 -2.50 -2.92
CA GLU A 73 14.13 -3.09 -2.74
C GLU A 73 15.25 -2.07 -2.96
N GLN A 74 15.14 -1.25 -4.01
CA GLN A 74 16.21 -0.39 -4.49
C GLN A 74 16.22 1.02 -3.88
N SER A 75 15.11 1.48 -3.29
CA SER A 75 15.05 2.79 -2.64
C SER A 75 15.78 2.81 -1.28
N GLU A 76 16.25 3.98 -0.89
CA GLU A 76 16.62 4.25 0.51
C GLU A 76 15.46 3.91 1.46
N LEU A 77 15.79 3.39 2.65
CA LEU A 77 14.78 3.01 3.63
C LEU A 77 14.03 4.24 4.12
N LYS A 78 12.77 4.36 3.71
CA LYS A 78 11.91 5.50 4.05
C LYS A 78 11.34 5.33 5.47
N PRO A 79 11.15 6.41 6.25
CA PRO A 79 10.62 6.36 7.62
C PRO A 79 9.10 6.16 7.63
N LEU A 80 8.63 5.08 7.00
CA LEU A 80 7.22 4.77 6.79
C LEU A 80 6.78 3.63 7.71
N ARG A 81 5.56 3.76 8.23
CA ARG A 81 4.82 2.68 8.87
C ARG A 81 3.65 2.30 7.98
N ILE A 82 3.64 1.05 7.51
CA ILE A 82 2.79 0.63 6.39
C ILE A 82 1.89 -0.53 6.81
N PHE A 83 0.58 -0.32 6.78
CA PHE A 83 -0.39 -1.40 6.76
C PHE A 83 -0.78 -1.70 5.33
N THR A 84 -0.74 -2.97 4.94
CA THR A 84 -1.27 -3.45 3.66
C THR A 84 -2.15 -4.68 3.86
N HIS A 85 -3.17 -4.80 3.03
CA HIS A 85 -4.10 -5.91 3.04
C HIS A 85 -4.45 -6.33 1.61
N VAL A 86 -4.71 -7.63 1.43
CA VAL A 86 -5.35 -8.19 0.23
C VAL A 86 -6.26 -9.36 0.60
N SER A 87 -7.32 -9.55 -0.18
CA SER A 87 -8.28 -10.64 0.03
C SER A 87 -7.93 -11.89 -0.77
N GLU A 88 -8.36 -13.06 -0.33
CA GLU A 88 -8.15 -14.32 -1.06
C GLU A 88 -8.83 -14.32 -2.44
N ASN A 89 -10.03 -13.74 -2.54
CA ASN A 89 -10.78 -13.61 -3.78
C ASN A 89 -10.76 -12.15 -4.28
N ASP A 90 -9.61 -11.50 -4.21
CA ASP A 90 -9.41 -10.17 -4.77
C ASP A 90 -9.48 -10.17 -6.31
N LEU A 91 -9.38 -8.99 -6.92
CA LEU A 91 -9.50 -8.85 -8.37
C LEU A 91 -8.45 -9.70 -9.09
N ARG A 92 -8.92 -10.45 -10.11
CA ARG A 92 -8.07 -11.22 -11.02
C ARG A 92 -7.08 -12.16 -10.30
N ALA A 93 -7.48 -12.71 -9.14
CA ALA A 93 -6.66 -13.60 -8.31
C ALA A 93 -6.13 -14.86 -9.04
N LYS A 94 -6.74 -15.21 -10.18
CA LYS A 94 -6.37 -16.37 -11.01
C LYS A 94 -5.63 -15.99 -12.29
N ASP A 95 -5.46 -14.71 -12.55
CA ASP A 95 -4.76 -14.26 -13.75
C ASP A 95 -3.26 -14.55 -13.58
N PRO A 96 -2.58 -14.96 -14.66
CA PRO A 96 -1.16 -15.24 -14.61
C PRO A 96 -0.35 -13.93 -14.53
N GLU A 97 0.91 -14.04 -14.11
CA GLU A 97 1.77 -12.88 -13.81
C GLU A 97 1.94 -11.95 -15.01
N GLU A 98 1.98 -12.49 -16.24
CA GLU A 98 2.22 -11.74 -17.48
C GLU A 98 1.10 -10.73 -17.79
N THR A 99 -0.04 -10.84 -17.10
CA THR A 99 -1.09 -9.82 -17.16
C THR A 99 -0.76 -8.59 -16.33
N TYR A 100 0.13 -8.69 -15.33
CA TYR A 100 0.43 -7.67 -14.32
C TYR A 100 -0.75 -7.18 -13.49
N HIS A 101 -1.89 -7.89 -13.54
CA HIS A 101 -3.15 -7.44 -12.97
C HIS A 101 -3.70 -8.40 -11.89
N ASN A 102 -2.88 -9.24 -11.28
CA ASN A 102 -3.31 -10.12 -10.18
C ASN A 102 -3.11 -9.43 -8.81
N TRP A 103 -4.19 -9.01 -8.15
CA TRP A 103 -4.10 -8.26 -6.89
C TRP A 103 -3.52 -9.08 -5.75
N VAL A 104 -3.86 -10.38 -5.69
CA VAL A 104 -3.38 -11.27 -4.62
C VAL A 104 -1.87 -11.38 -4.69
N MET A 105 -1.36 -11.69 -5.89
CA MET A 105 0.07 -11.73 -6.17
C MET A 105 0.75 -10.39 -5.87
N ALA A 106 0.17 -9.28 -6.32
CA ALA A 106 0.69 -7.94 -6.09
C ALA A 106 0.82 -7.60 -4.59
N GLY A 107 -0.23 -7.91 -3.82
CA GLY A 107 -0.28 -7.69 -2.38
C GLY A 107 0.76 -8.53 -1.63
N GLU A 108 0.87 -9.81 -1.95
CA GLU A 108 1.85 -10.73 -1.33
C GLU A 108 3.29 -10.32 -1.67
N ARG A 109 3.58 -9.97 -2.93
CA ARG A 109 4.92 -9.52 -3.36
C ARG A 109 5.31 -8.19 -2.72
N THR A 110 4.39 -7.24 -2.65
CA THR A 110 4.60 -5.98 -1.93
C THR A 110 4.94 -6.24 -0.47
N ALA A 111 4.17 -7.08 0.22
CA ALA A 111 4.42 -7.43 1.62
C ALA A 111 5.77 -8.14 1.81
N ALA A 112 6.14 -9.04 0.90
CA ALA A 112 7.44 -9.72 0.91
C ALA A 112 8.60 -8.73 0.73
N ALA A 113 8.49 -7.78 -0.20
CA ALA A 113 9.49 -6.75 -0.43
C ALA A 113 9.66 -5.84 0.79
N LEU A 114 8.55 -5.41 1.41
CA LEU A 114 8.57 -4.59 2.64
C LEU A 114 9.27 -5.34 3.79
N LYS A 115 8.98 -6.64 3.93
CA LYS A 115 9.63 -7.51 4.92
C LYS A 115 11.14 -7.60 4.68
N ALA A 116 11.54 -7.91 3.45
CA ALA A 116 12.94 -8.10 3.09
C ALA A 116 13.78 -6.84 3.33
N ARG A 117 13.17 -5.66 3.16
CA ARG A 117 13.81 -4.35 3.40
C ARG A 117 13.71 -3.85 4.84
N GLY A 118 13.07 -4.61 5.73
CA GLY A 118 12.99 -4.26 7.15
C GLY A 118 12.09 -3.05 7.44
N TYR A 119 11.09 -2.76 6.59
CA TYR A 119 10.11 -1.73 6.88
C TYR A 119 9.31 -2.07 8.14
N HIS A 120 8.84 -1.04 8.86
CA HIS A 120 7.85 -1.23 9.92
C HIS A 120 6.47 -1.46 9.28
N TYR A 121 6.20 -2.70 8.86
CA TYR A 121 4.98 -3.05 8.15
C TYR A 121 4.08 -4.00 8.95
N ARG A 122 2.79 -4.02 8.58
CA ARG A 122 1.83 -5.06 8.96
C ARG A 122 1.07 -5.46 7.71
N TYR A 123 1.04 -6.76 7.44
CA TYR A 123 0.31 -7.34 6.32
C TYR A 123 -0.82 -8.22 6.85
N VAL A 124 -2.00 -8.10 6.25
CA VAL A 124 -3.15 -8.96 6.52
C VAL A 124 -3.62 -9.58 5.22
N PHE A 125 -3.74 -10.90 5.22
CA PHE A 125 -4.42 -11.65 4.17
C PHE A 125 -5.76 -12.15 4.72
N SER A 126 -6.87 -11.85 4.05
CA SER A 126 -8.20 -12.26 4.51
C SER A 126 -8.79 -13.36 3.62
N LYS A 127 -9.12 -14.50 4.24
CA LYS A 127 -9.78 -15.63 3.58
C LYS A 127 -11.26 -15.36 3.33
N GLU A 128 -11.83 -15.99 2.30
CA GLU A 128 -13.26 -15.95 1.97
C GLU A 128 -13.86 -14.54 1.79
N THR A 129 -13.01 -13.55 1.53
CA THR A 129 -13.39 -12.14 1.33
C THR A 129 -12.97 -11.70 -0.05
N ARG A 130 -13.45 -10.52 -0.47
CA ARG A 130 -13.26 -9.97 -1.83
C ARG A 130 -12.62 -8.59 -1.80
N HIS A 131 -12.43 -8.01 -2.97
CA HIS A 131 -11.90 -6.66 -3.14
C HIS A 131 -12.66 -5.63 -2.29
N CYS A 132 -11.95 -4.89 -1.44
CA CYS A 132 -12.53 -3.87 -0.56
C CYS A 132 -13.71 -4.35 0.31
N ASP A 133 -13.69 -5.61 0.75
CA ASP A 133 -14.79 -6.17 1.53
C ASP A 133 -14.98 -5.43 2.86
N ARG A 134 -16.16 -4.82 3.04
CA ARG A 134 -16.53 -4.04 4.23
C ARG A 134 -16.30 -4.81 5.54
N LYS A 135 -16.51 -6.13 5.55
CA LYS A 135 -16.30 -6.93 6.77
C LYS A 135 -14.85 -6.90 7.21
N VAL A 136 -13.89 -6.88 6.30
CA VAL A 136 -12.47 -6.76 6.66
C VAL A 136 -12.23 -5.44 7.36
N PHE A 137 -12.71 -4.32 6.79
CA PHE A 137 -12.58 -3.00 7.41
C PHE A 137 -13.17 -2.96 8.83
N GLU A 138 -14.38 -3.47 9.00
CA GLU A 138 -15.07 -3.50 10.30
C GLU A 138 -14.30 -4.31 11.35
N HIS A 139 -13.62 -5.38 10.92
CA HIS A 139 -12.83 -6.23 11.81
C HIS A 139 -11.43 -5.70 12.11
N THR A 140 -10.78 -5.00 11.17
CA THR A 140 -9.35 -4.68 11.28
C THR A 140 -9.04 -3.21 11.47
N LEU A 141 -9.90 -2.28 11.04
CA LEU A 141 -9.53 -0.85 10.97
C LEU A 141 -9.19 -0.27 12.35
N ALA A 142 -9.98 -0.56 13.38
CA ALA A 142 -9.74 -0.03 14.73
C ALA A 142 -8.36 -0.47 15.27
N ASP A 143 -8.04 -1.76 15.18
CA ASP A 143 -6.73 -2.29 15.60
C ASP A 143 -5.59 -1.74 14.72
N THR A 144 -5.81 -1.62 13.41
CA THR A 144 -4.83 -1.02 12.50
C THR A 144 -4.53 0.44 12.87
N LEU A 145 -5.52 1.25 13.23
CA LEU A 145 -5.31 2.63 13.69
C LEU A 145 -4.50 2.65 15.00
N VAL A 146 -4.84 1.82 15.98
CA VAL A 146 -4.07 1.73 17.23
C VAL A 146 -2.61 1.34 16.97
N TRP A 147 -2.38 0.31 16.14
CA TRP A 147 -1.04 -0.12 15.75
C TRP A 147 -0.26 0.98 15.01
N LEU A 148 -0.93 1.69 14.10
CA LEU A 148 -0.30 2.70 13.26
C LEU A 148 0.23 3.87 14.09
N TRP A 149 -0.48 4.28 15.15
CA TRP A 149 -0.05 5.34 16.07
C TRP A 149 0.72 4.87 17.31
N ARG A 150 0.96 3.57 17.47
CA ARG A 150 1.71 3.05 18.63
C ARG A 150 3.07 3.75 18.77
N GLY A 151 3.31 4.37 19.93
CA GLY A 151 4.55 5.09 20.25
C GLY A 151 4.63 6.51 19.66
N TYR A 152 3.56 7.03 19.06
CA TYR A 152 3.48 8.45 18.69
C TYR A 152 3.10 9.30 19.89
N SER A 153 3.86 10.39 20.10
CA SER A 153 3.50 11.47 21.03
C SER A 153 3.30 12.75 20.21
N PRO A 154 2.15 13.44 20.38
CA PRO A 154 1.83 14.69 19.67
C PRO A 154 2.83 15.82 19.91
#